data_AF-A0A8T4X3D9-F1
#
_entry.id   AF-A0A8T4X3D9-F1
#
_cell.length_a   1.000
_cell.length_b   1.000
_cell.length_c   1.000
_cell.angle_alpha   90.00
_cell.angle_beta   90.00
_cell.angle_gamma   90.00
#
_symmetry.space_group_name_H-M   'P 1'
#
loop_
_entity.id
_entity.type
_entity.pdbx_description
1 polymer ?
#
loop_
_entity_poly.entity_id
_entity_poly.type
_entity_poly.pdbx_seq_one_letter_code
_entity_poly.pdbx_strand_id
1 'polypeptide(L)'
;MNEEEIEGLITQTINGASLTIPAYLEDIKQNRESLKVENPQEFVYGMIMGMALGMTGALLSTQTEMPTAEEQLKVRDIIYKYIPEIREKIFS
;
A
#
# COMPACT_ATOMS: atom_id res chain seq x y z
N MET A 1 11.97 -1.65 -16.91
CA MET A 1 12.76 -1.46 -15.66
C MET A 1 13.38 -2.77 -15.26
N ASN A 2 14.51 -2.76 -14.54
CA ASN A 2 15.04 -3.98 -13.95
C ASN A 2 14.33 -4.30 -12.62
N GLU A 3 14.56 -5.50 -12.07
CA GLU A 3 13.91 -5.96 -10.85
C GLU A 3 14.20 -5.09 -9.62
N GLU A 4 15.45 -4.64 -9.47
CA GLU A 4 15.87 -3.78 -8.36
C GLU A 4 15.17 -2.42 -8.39
N GLU A 5 14.95 -1.86 -9.57
CA GLU A 5 14.19 -0.61 -9.74
C GLU A 5 12.73 -0.78 -9.31
N ILE A 6 12.09 -1.89 -9.70
CA ILE A 6 10.69 -2.20 -9.31
C ILE A 6 10.60 -2.38 -7.80
N GLU A 7 11.50 -3.15 -7.20
CA GLU A 7 11.53 -3.38 -5.76
C GLU A 7 11.81 -2.09 -4.98
N GLY A 8 12.73 -1.26 -5.45
CA GLY A 8 13.02 0.05 -4.86
C GLY A 8 11.81 0.99 -4.86
N LEU A 9 11.07 1.04 -5.96
CA LEU A 9 9.85 1.86 -6.08
C LEU A 9 8.71 1.34 -5.20
N ILE A 10 8.52 0.02 -5.14
CA ILE A 10 7.55 -0.60 -4.24
C ILE A 10 7.89 -0.26 -2.78
N THR A 11 9.15 -0.41 -2.41
CA THR A 11 9.64 -0.10 -1.06
C THR A 11 9.36 1.36 -0.70
N GLN A 12 9.68 2.30 -1.60
CA GLN A 12 9.39 3.72 -1.39
C GLN A 12 7.89 4.00 -1.26
N THR A 13 7.07 3.35 -2.10
CA THR A 13 5.61 3.50 -2.08
C THR A 13 5.03 3.02 -0.75
N ILE A 14 5.46 1.86 -0.26
CA ILE A 14 5.01 1.28 1.01
C ILE A 14 5.48 2.13 2.20
N ASN A 15 6.72 2.62 2.16
CA ASN A 15 7.23 3.51 3.19
C ASN A 15 6.45 4.83 3.23
N GLY A 16 6.20 5.43 2.08
CA GLY A 16 5.38 6.65 1.96
C GLY A 16 3.97 6.44 2.49
N ALA A 17 3.31 5.35 2.09
CA ALA A 17 1.98 5.01 2.58
C ALA A 17 1.98 4.73 4.10
N SER A 18 3.03 4.11 4.62
CA SER A 18 3.15 3.85 6.07
C SER A 18 3.20 5.15 6.90
N LEU A 19 3.78 6.22 6.36
CA LEU A 19 3.85 7.51 7.06
C LEU A 19 2.47 8.18 7.25
N THR A 20 1.46 7.77 6.47
CA THR A 20 0.10 8.34 6.58
C THR A 20 -0.78 7.60 7.59
N ILE A 21 -0.33 6.44 8.12
CA ILE A 21 -1.09 5.61 9.07
C ILE A 21 -1.62 6.42 10.26
N PRO A 22 -0.79 7.22 10.98
CA PRO A 22 -1.27 7.95 12.16
C PRO A 22 -2.35 8.98 11.83
N ALA A 23 -2.19 9.67 10.69
CA ALA A 23 -3.16 10.65 10.21
C ALA A 23 -4.50 9.99 9.89
N TYR A 24 -4.49 8.85 9.18
CA TYR A 24 -5.73 8.13 8.86
C TYR A 24 -6.44 7.59 10.10
N LEU A 25 -5.70 7.07 11.08
CA LEU A 25 -6.31 6.60 12.33
C LEU A 25 -6.99 7.76 13.09
N GLU A 26 -6.35 8.93 13.15
CA GLU A 26 -6.93 10.11 13.78
C GLU A 26 -8.14 10.65 13.00
N ASP A 27 -8.05 10.72 11.67
CA ASP A 27 -9.16 11.15 10.81
C ASP A 27 -10.38 10.26 10.97
N ILE A 28 -10.19 8.94 11.01
CA ILE A 28 -11.29 7.97 11.21
C ILE A 28 -11.93 8.16 12.58
N LYS A 29 -11.11 8.40 13.61
CA LYS A 29 -11.60 8.66 14.97
C LYS A 29 -12.40 9.96 15.05
N GLN A 30 -11.92 11.04 14.42
CA GLN A 30 -12.62 12.33 14.40
C GLN A 30 -13.93 12.28 13.60
N ASN A 31 -13.99 11.45 12.57
CA ASN A 31 -15.15 11.32 11.68
C ASN A 31 -15.98 10.06 11.94
N ARG A 32 -15.91 9.49 13.15
CA ARG A 32 -16.51 8.18 13.48
C ARG A 32 -18.00 8.09 13.17
N GLU A 33 -18.78 9.14 13.44
CA GLU A 33 -20.23 9.15 13.20
C GLU A 33 -20.59 9.07 11.72
N SER A 34 -19.78 9.69 10.87
CA SER A 34 -19.95 9.70 9.42
C SER A 34 -19.45 8.41 8.79
N LEU A 35 -18.25 7.97 9.17
CA LEU A 35 -17.56 6.85 8.54
C LEU A 35 -18.08 5.49 9.02
N LYS A 36 -18.57 5.40 10.26
CA LYS A 36 -19.14 4.17 10.85
C LYS A 36 -18.23 2.94 10.70
N VAL A 37 -16.92 3.17 10.73
CA VAL A 37 -15.92 2.10 10.64
C VAL A 37 -15.83 1.40 11.99
N GLU A 38 -16.13 0.09 12.01
CA GLU A 38 -16.09 -0.72 13.22
C GLU A 38 -14.67 -1.03 13.67
N ASN A 39 -13.77 -1.27 12.72
CA ASN A 39 -12.36 -1.56 12.97
C ASN A 39 -11.47 -0.59 12.18
N PRO A 40 -11.09 0.56 12.80
CA PRO A 40 -10.24 1.56 12.15
C PRO A 40 -8.90 1.02 11.69
N GLN A 41 -8.30 0.09 12.44
CA GLN A 41 -6.99 -0.48 12.11
C GLN A 41 -7.07 -1.35 10.85
N GLU A 42 -8.05 -2.25 10.77
CA GLU A 42 -8.24 -3.06 9.55
C GLU A 42 -8.68 -2.20 8.35
N PHE A 43 -9.44 -1.13 8.58
CA PHE A 43 -9.77 -0.18 7.53
C PHE A 43 -8.52 0.54 6.99
N VAL A 44 -7.66 1.04 7.87
CA VAL A 44 -6.38 1.65 7.48
C VAL A 44 -5.47 0.63 6.80
N TYR A 45 -5.43 -0.61 7.28
CA TYR A 45 -4.69 -1.69 6.61
C TYR A 45 -5.15 -1.87 5.16
N GLY A 46 -6.46 -1.92 4.92
CA GLY A 46 -7.03 -1.96 3.57
C GLY A 46 -6.66 -0.75 2.72
N MET A 47 -6.67 0.46 3.29
CA MET A 47 -6.24 1.68 2.60
C MET A 47 -4.76 1.62 2.19
N ILE A 48 -3.87 1.25 3.10
CA ILE A 48 -2.42 1.16 2.83
C ILE A 48 -2.13 0.09 1.76
N MET A 49 -2.77 -1.07 1.85
CA MET A 49 -2.63 -2.12 0.83
C MET A 49 -3.15 -1.67 -0.54
N GLY A 50 -4.31 -1.01 -0.58
CA GLY A 50 -4.88 -0.47 -1.81
C GLY A 50 -4.01 0.62 -2.42
N MET A 51 -3.43 1.48 -1.59
CA MET A 51 -2.45 2.50 -2.01
C MET A 51 -1.20 1.88 -2.61
N ALA A 52 -0.59 0.90 -1.95
CA ALA A 52 0.61 0.22 -2.45
C ALA A 52 0.34 -0.48 -3.79
N LEU A 53 -0.71 -1.29 -3.89
CA LEU A 53 -1.07 -2.00 -5.11
C LEU A 53 -1.46 -1.05 -6.24
N GLY A 54 -2.27 -0.04 -5.94
CA GLY A 54 -2.76 0.93 -6.93
C GLY A 54 -1.65 1.84 -7.47
N MET A 55 -0.81 2.41 -6.59
CA MET A 55 0.28 3.28 -7.01
C MET A 55 1.35 2.51 -7.79
N THR A 56 1.73 1.30 -7.36
CA THR A 56 2.69 0.51 -8.13
C THR A 56 2.09 0.03 -9.46
N GLY A 57 0.81 -0.37 -9.49
CA GLY A 57 0.12 -0.71 -10.74
C GLY A 57 0.05 0.47 -11.72
N ALA A 58 -0.24 1.67 -11.22
CA ALA A 58 -0.21 2.89 -12.02
C ALA A 58 1.20 3.17 -12.55
N LEU A 59 2.22 3.04 -11.70
CA LEU A 59 3.62 3.26 -12.07
C LEU A 59 4.09 2.28 -13.15
N LEU A 60 3.80 0.99 -13.00
CA LEU A 60 4.07 -0.01 -14.04
C LEU A 60 3.40 0.32 -15.37
N SER A 61 2.21 0.90 -15.34
CA SER A 61 1.45 1.29 -16.53
C SER A 61 2.01 2.53 -17.23
N THR A 62 2.94 3.27 -16.61
CA THR A 62 3.64 4.40 -17.25
C THR A 62 4.81 3.96 -18.13
N GLN A 63 5.14 2.66 -18.12
CA GLN A 63 6.16 2.11 -19.02
C GLN A 63 5.67 2.15 -20.48
N THR A 64 6.64 2.23 -21.42
CA THR A 64 6.36 2.28 -22.86
C THR A 64 5.56 1.07 -23.35
N GLU A 65 5.77 -0.08 -22.71
CA GLU A 65 5.06 -1.33 -22.99
C GLU A 65 4.08 -1.62 -21.85
N MET A 66 2.94 -2.24 -22.18
CA MET A 66 2.01 -2.69 -21.16
C MET A 66 2.66 -3.76 -20.28
N PRO A 67 2.57 -3.66 -18.95
CA PRO A 67 3.17 -4.63 -18.04
C PRO A 67 2.55 -6.01 -18.25
N THR A 68 3.42 -7.01 -18.38
CA THR A 68 3.06 -8.42 -18.52
C THR A 68 2.40 -8.96 -17.26
N ALA A 69 1.69 -10.09 -17.39
CA ALA A 69 1.10 -10.75 -16.23
C ALA A 69 2.16 -11.17 -15.19
N GLU A 70 3.35 -11.56 -15.62
CA GLU A 70 4.45 -11.94 -14.74
C GLU A 70 4.95 -10.75 -13.91
N GLU A 71 5.12 -9.58 -14.53
CA GLU A 71 5.49 -8.35 -13.82
C GLU A 71 4.44 -7.94 -12.78
N GLN A 72 3.15 -8.04 -13.14
CA GLN A 72 2.05 -7.74 -12.21
C GLN A 72 2.04 -8.70 -11.01
N LEU A 73 2.27 -10.00 -11.24
CA LEU A 73 2.38 -11.00 -10.18
C LEU A 73 3.59 -10.75 -9.28
N LYS A 74 4.73 -10.36 -9.87
CA LYS A 74 5.95 -10.03 -9.13
C LYS A 74 5.76 -8.83 -8.22
N VAL A 75 5.10 -7.77 -8.70
CA VAL A 75 4.75 -6.61 -7.89
C VAL A 75 3.87 -6.99 -6.70
N ARG A 76 2.82 -7.77 -6.93
CA ARG A 76 1.97 -8.29 -5.85
C ARG A 76 2.80 -9.04 -4.80
N ASP A 77 3.68 -9.93 -5.24
CA ASP A 77 4.47 -10.78 -4.34
C ASP A 77 5.47 -9.97 -3.52
N ILE A 78 6.09 -8.95 -4.09
CA ILE A 78 6.96 -8.02 -3.35
C ILE A 78 6.13 -7.28 -2.30
N ILE A 79 4.99 -6.69 -2.67
CA ILE A 79 4.11 -5.98 -1.73
C ILE A 79 3.69 -6.90 -0.57
N TYR A 80 3.40 -8.17 -0.85
CA TYR A 80 3.01 -9.14 0.17
C TYR A 80 4.11 -9.43 1.20
N LYS A 81 5.38 -9.34 0.82
CA LYS A 81 6.50 -9.48 1.78
C LYS A 81 6.50 -8.39 2.85
N TYR A 82 5.93 -7.21 2.57
CA TYR A 82 5.84 -6.10 3.53
C TYR A 82 4.60 -6.17 4.42
N ILE A 83 3.68 -7.11 4.20
CA ILE A 83 2.47 -7.23 5.03
C ILE A 83 2.78 -7.31 6.53
N PRO A 84 3.77 -8.11 7.00
CA PRO A 84 4.10 -8.16 8.43
C PRO A 84 4.49 -6.80 9.00
N GLU A 85 5.34 -6.05 8.30
CA GLU A 85 5.80 -4.72 8.73
C GLU A 85 4.66 -3.69 8.72
N ILE A 86 3.82 -3.71 7.68
CA ILE A 86 2.64 -2.83 7.59
C ILE A 86 1.68 -3.14 8.75
N ARG A 87 1.47 -4.42 9.06
CA ARG A 87 0.61 -4.81 10.19
C ARG A 87 1.23 -4.38 11.51
N GLU A 88 2.53 -4.57 11.70
CA GLU A 88 3.21 -4.10 12.90
C GLU A 88 2.95 -2.61 13.12
N LYS A 89 3.19 -1.76 12.12
CA LYS A 89 2.98 -0.29 12.23
C LYS A 89 1.54 0.14 12.54
N ILE A 90 0.54 -0.67 12.22
CA ILE A 90 -0.89 -0.35 12.42
C ILE A 90 -1.42 -0.89 13.75
N PHE A 91 -0.93 -2.05 14.17
CA PHE A 91 -1.47 -2.81 15.30
C PHE A 91 -0.59 -2.79 16.56
N SER A 92 0.63 -2.25 16.50
CA SER A 92 1.54 -2.06 17.65
C SER A 92 1.26 -0.79 18.46
#